data_AF-A0A127SCC5-F1
#
_entry.id   AF-A0A127SCC5-F1
#
_cell.length_a   1.000
_cell.length_b   1.000
_cell.length_c   1.000
_cell.angle_alpha   90.00
_cell.angle_beta   90.00
_cell.angle_gamma   90.00
#
_symmetry.space_group_name_H-M   'P 1'
#
loop_
_entity.id
_entity.type
_entity.pdbx_description
1 polymer ?
#
loop_
_entity_poly.entity_id
_entity_poly.type
_entity_poly.pdbx_seq_one_letter_code
_entity_poly.pdbx_strand_id
1 'polypeptide(L)' 'MGRTCDCTFNRQALLSSEVAVCFYCFNQFSPEEIIDWCDGENNPQTAICPHCSVDSVVGFNGPVDVEWVKARHKQSFE' A
#
# COMPACT_ATOMS: atom_id res chain seq x y z
N MET A 1 17.26 -1.43 -2.52
CA MET A 1 16.02 -0.66 -2.30
C MET A 1 14.94 -1.63 -1.86
N GLY A 2 14.60 -1.65 -0.58
CA GLY A 2 13.72 -2.67 0.01
C GLY A 2 12.31 -2.12 0.21
N ARG A 3 11.31 -2.82 -0.32
CA ARG A 3 9.91 -2.63 0.09
C ARG A 3 9.79 -3.01 1.56
N THR A 4 9.12 -2.18 2.34
CA THR A 4 8.96 -2.38 3.79
C THR A 4 7.82 -3.32 4.14
N CYS A 5 6.84 -3.47 3.23
CA CYS A 5 5.75 -4.44 3.41
C CYS A 5 5.15 -4.88 2.07
N ASP A 6 4.48 -6.04 2.11
CA ASP A 6 3.51 -6.45 1.08
C ASP A 6 2.12 -5.88 1.41
N CYS A 7 1.17 -5.98 0.47
CA CYS A 7 -0.22 -5.53 0.62
C CYS A 7 -0.99 -6.29 1.72
N THR A 8 -0.34 -7.24 2.38
CA THR A 8 -0.89 -8.05 3.45
C THR A 8 0.04 -7.91 4.65
N PHE A 9 -0.54 -7.54 5.80
CA PHE A 9 0.09 -7.58 7.12
C PHE A 9 1.25 -6.60 7.38
N ASN A 10 0.90 -5.41 7.89
CA ASN A 10 1.45 -4.78 9.10
C ASN A 10 1.15 -3.28 9.00
N ARG A 11 0.05 -2.82 9.60
CA ARG A 11 -0.23 -1.38 9.75
C ARG A 11 1.00 -0.63 10.28
N GLN A 12 1.71 -1.23 11.23
CA GLN A 12 2.90 -0.63 11.83
C GLN A 12 4.09 -0.53 10.86
N ALA A 13 4.28 -1.48 9.95
CA ALA A 13 5.33 -1.42 8.92
C ALA A 13 4.96 -0.42 7.82
N LEU A 14 3.68 -0.36 7.44
CA LEU A 14 3.17 0.64 6.50
C LEU A 14 3.33 2.06 7.07
N LEU A 15 2.93 2.27 8.34
CA LEU A 15 3.11 3.54 9.03
C LEU A 15 4.57 3.90 9.29
N SER A 16 5.45 2.90 9.41
CA SER A 16 6.89 3.13 9.54
C SER A 16 7.57 3.37 8.19
N SER A 17 6.84 3.28 7.07
CA SER A 17 7.37 3.56 5.73
C SER A 17 7.41 5.06 5.49
N GLU A 18 8.36 5.52 4.66
CA GLU A 18 8.45 6.93 4.29
C GLU A 18 7.32 7.36 3.34
N VAL A 19 6.90 6.46 2.44
CA VAL A 19 5.85 6.74 1.46
C VAL A 19 4.95 5.53 1.27
N ALA A 20 3.65 5.76 1.15
CA ALA A 20 2.66 4.76 0.77
C ALA A 20 2.24 4.98 -0.68
N VAL A 21 2.11 3.90 -1.43
CA VAL A 21 1.74 3.92 -2.84
C VAL A 21 0.63 2.94 -3.10
N CYS A 22 -0.42 3.40 -3.76
CA CYS A 22 -1.45 2.52 -4.26
C CYS A 22 -1.05 1.99 -5.64
N PHE A 23 -0.90 0.68 -5.78
CA PHE A 23 -0.58 0.07 -7.08
C PHE A 23 -1.79 -0.08 -8.01
N TYR A 24 -2.99 0.31 -7.56
CA TYR A 24 -4.18 0.39 -8.39
C TYR A 24 -4.27 1.73 -9.15
N CYS A 25 -4.21 2.85 -8.42
CA CYS A 25 -4.29 4.19 -9.01
C CYS A 25 -2.93 4.85 -9.24
N PHE A 26 -1.83 4.19 -8.86
CA PHE A 26 -0.45 4.68 -8.92
C PHE A 26 -0.18 5.96 -8.12
N ASN A 27 -1.08 6.31 -7.20
CA ASN A 27 -0.95 7.51 -6.38
C ASN A 27 0.00 7.26 -5.19
N GLN A 28 0.85 8.24 -4.91
CA GLN A 28 1.79 8.23 -3.79
C GLN A 28 1.32 9.23 -2.75
N PHE A 29 1.28 8.83 -1.49
CA PHE A 29 0.77 9.61 -0.37
C PHE A 29 1.45 9.18 0.92
N SER A 30 1.32 9.98 1.98
CA SER A 30 1.89 9.61 3.27
C SER A 30 1.05 8.49 3.91
N PRO A 31 1.66 7.50 4.58
CA PRO A 31 0.88 6.46 5.26
C PRO A 31 0.00 7.02 6.38
N GLU A 32 0.30 8.22 6.88
CA GLU A 32 -0.52 8.96 7.84
C GLU A 32 -1.84 9.48 7.23
N GLU A 33 -1.93 9.62 5.91
CA GLU A 33 -3.18 10.02 5.22
C GLU A 33 -4.20 8.87 5.15
N ILE A 34 -3.77 7.65 5.49
CA ILE A 34 -4.62 6.46 5.49
C ILE A 34 -5.49 6.50 6.74
N ILE A 35 -6.71 7.01 6.57
CA ILE A 35 -7.73 7.06 7.62
C ILE A 35 -8.57 5.78 7.68
N ASP A 36 -8.70 5.09 6.54
CA ASP A 36 -9.61 3.96 6.38
C ASP A 36 -8.79 2.67 6.28
N TRP A 37 -9.16 1.71 7.12
CA TRP A 37 -8.49 0.43 7.25
C TRP A 37 -9.54 -0.67 7.24
N CYS A 38 -9.31 -1.70 6.44
CA CYS A 38 -10.19 -2.86 6.41
C CYS A 38 -9.81 -3.78 7.58
N ASP A 39 -10.55 -3.65 8.68
CA ASP A 39 -10.45 -4.51 9.87
C ASP A 39 -11.45 -5.66 9.76
N GLY A 40 -11.08 -6.73 9.05
CA GLY A 40 -11.91 -7.93 8.94
C GLY A 40 -11.85 -8.79 10.21
N GLU A 41 -12.99 -9.38 10.59
CA GLU A 41 -13.18 -10.20 11.81
C GLU A 41 -12.18 -11.36 11.97
N ASN A 42 -11.47 -11.74 10.89
CA ASN A 42 -10.46 -12.81 10.88
C ASN A 42 -9.13 -12.45 10.17
N ASN A 43 -8.95 -11.22 9.64
CA ASN A 43 -7.74 -10.87 8.89
C ASN A 43 -7.52 -9.34 8.77
N PRO A 44 -6.25 -8.93 8.63
CA PRO A 44 -5.61 -7.79 9.30
C PRO A 44 -5.90 -6.44 8.63
N GLN A 45 -5.74 -5.37 9.40
CA GLN A 45 -5.69 -3.95 9.03
C GLN A 45 -5.03 -3.70 7.65
N THR A 46 -5.79 -3.85 6.57
CA THR A 46 -5.34 -3.52 5.22
C THR A 46 -5.64 -2.06 5.00
N ALA A 47 -4.62 -1.29 4.62
CA ALA A 47 -4.80 0.12 4.29
C ALA A 47 -5.69 0.28 3.06
N ILE A 48 -6.71 1.13 3.18
CA ILE A 48 -7.54 1.53 2.06
C ILE A 48 -7.00 2.85 1.52
N CYS A 49 -6.79 2.90 0.20
CA CYS A 49 -6.30 4.11 -0.45
C CYS A 49 -7.35 5.24 -0.33
N PRO A 50 -6.98 6.43 0.17
CA PRO A 50 -7.92 7.55 0.33
C PRO A 50 -8.40 8.14 -1.01
N HIS A 51 -7.75 7.81 -2.13
CA HIS A 51 -8.07 8.36 -3.45
C HIS A 51 -9.00 7.45 -4.28
N CYS A 52 -8.82 6.14 -4.20
CA CYS A 52 -9.59 5.18 -5.00
C CYS A 52 -10.38 4.16 -4.17
N SER A 53 -10.24 4.20 -2.84
CA SER A 53 -10.91 3.30 -1.90
C SER A 53 -10.64 1.81 -2.14
N VAL A 54 -9.47 1.49 -2.71
CA VAL A 54 -9.01 0.11 -2.92
C VAL A 54 -7.97 -0.26 -1.86
N ASP A 55 -8.03 -1.49 -1.37
CA ASP A 55 -7.11 -2.12 -0.40
C ASP A 55 -5.75 -2.54 -1.00
N SER A 56 -5.26 -1.76 -1.97
CA SER A 56 -4.07 -2.06 -2.77
C SER A 56 -2.94 -1.08 -2.51
N VAL A 57 -2.57 -0.93 -1.23
CA VAL A 57 -1.55 0.02 -0.75
C VAL A 57 -0.29 -0.72 -0.29
N VAL A 58 0.88 -0.19 -0.67
CA VAL A 58 2.21 -0.71 -0.31
C VAL A 58 3.08 0.42 0.23
N GLY A 59 3.85 0.12 1.28
CA GLY A 59 4.84 1.02 1.86
C GLY A 59 6.21 0.88 1.20
N PHE A 60 6.88 2.01 1.00
CA PHE A 60 8.25 2.10 0.51
C PHE A 60 9.10 2.94 1.48
N ASN A 61 10.37 2.55 1.60
CA ASN A 61 11.39 3.31 2.31
C ASN A 61 12.46 3.72 1.29
N GLY A 62 12.53 5.01 0.97
CA GLY A 62 13.28 5.56 -0.16
C GLY A 62 12.46 5.68 -1.46
N PRO A 63 13.13 5.77 -2.63
CA PRO A 63 12.46 6.05 -3.90
C PRO A 63 11.53 4.92 -4.32
N VAL A 64 10.31 5.30 -4.73
CA VAL A 64 9.27 4.38 -5.20
C VAL A 64 9.70 3.71 -6.50
N ASP A 65 9.64 2.38 -6.51
CA ASP A 65 9.89 1.58 -7.71
C ASP A 65 8.62 1.48 -8.57
N VAL A 66 8.44 2.43 -9.48
CA VAL A 66 7.26 2.53 -10.34
C VAL A 66 7.11 1.31 -11.26
N GLU A 67 8.21 0.71 -11.70
CA GLU A 67 8.16 -0.49 -12.54
C GLU A 67 7.58 -1.66 -11.77
N TRP A 68 8.02 -1.85 -10.53
CA TRP A 68 7.47 -2.86 -9.65
C TRP A 68 5.98 -2.64 -9.38
N VAL A 69 5.56 -1.41 -9.11
CA VAL A 69 4.16 -1.05 -8.85
C VAL A 69 3.29 -1.42 -10.06
N LYS A 70 3.75 -1.10 -11.28
CA LYS A 70 3.06 -1.49 -12.53
C LYS A 70 3.02 -2.99 -12.72
N ALA A 71 4.13 -3.70 -12.48
CA ALA A 71 4.17 -5.16 -12.60
C ALA A 71 3.22 -5.86 -11.61
N ARG A 72 3.13 -5.35 -10.38
CA ARG A 72 2.21 -5.87 -9.36
C ARG A 72 0.76 -5.61 -9.72
N HIS A 73 0.44 -4.44 -10.28
CA HIS A 73 -0.90 -4.16 -10.81
C HIS A 73 -1.33 -5.23 -11.80
N LYS A 74 -0.47 -5.54 -12.78
CA LYS A 74 -0.76 -6.59 -13.77
C LYS A 74 -1.01 -7.93 -13.11
N GLN A 75 -0.12 -8.36 -12.21
CA GLN A 75 -0.23 -9.68 -11.58
C GLN A 75 -1.48 -9.83 -10.71
N SER A 76 -1.98 -8.74 -10.12
CA SER A 76 -3.14 -8.77 -9.22
C SER A 76 -4.47 -8.51 -9.92
N PHE A 77 -4.47 -7.82 -11.07
CA PHE A 77 -5.68 -7.34 -11.73
C PHE A 77 -5.80 -7.69 -13.23
N GLU A 78 -4.76 -8.23 -13.87
CA GLU A 78 -4.77 -8.80 -15.25
C GLU A 78 -4.60 -10.33 -15.23
#